data_AF-A0A7J9H3E3-F1
#
_entry.id   AF-A0A7J9H3E3-F1
#
_cell.length_a   1.000
_cell.length_b   1.000
_cell.length_c   1.000
_cell.angle_alpha   90.00
_cell.angle_beta   90.00
_cell.angle_gamma   90.00
#
_symmetry.space_group_name_H-M   'P 1'
#
loop_
_entity.id
_entity.type
_entity.pdbx_description
1 polymer ?
#
loop_
_entity_poly.entity_id
_entity_poly.type
_entity_poly.pdbx_seq_one_letter_code
_entity_poly.pdbx_strand_id
1 'polypeptide(L)'
;MAAKRKTPIKTRNPDLIRGVGKYSRSKMYHKRGLWAIKAKNGGVFPRHEPNPKPATAVEKPPKFYPADDVKKPLLNKRKPKPTKLRASITPGTVLILLAGRFMGKRVVFLKQLTSGLLLVTGPFKINGVPLRRVNQSYVIATSTKIDISGVNLDKFDDKYFAKEVENKKKKTEGEFFEAEKE
;
A
#
# COMPACT_ATOMS: atom_id res chain seq x y z
N MET A 1 22.18 12.18 -28.63
CA MET A 1 22.62 11.12 -27.70
C MET A 1 21.57 10.93 -26.62
N ALA A 2 20.98 9.73 -26.50
CA ALA A 2 19.97 9.45 -25.48
C ALA A 2 20.57 9.58 -24.08
N ALA A 3 19.90 10.31 -23.17
CA ALA A 3 20.33 10.45 -21.79
C ALA A 3 20.47 9.07 -21.13
N LYS A 4 21.67 8.73 -20.66
CA LYS A 4 21.93 7.49 -19.91
C LYS A 4 20.89 7.37 -18.79
N ARG A 5 20.11 6.28 -18.79
CA ARG A 5 19.17 5.94 -17.71
C ARG A 5 19.94 6.02 -16.38
N LYS A 6 19.57 6.96 -15.51
CA LYS A 6 20.17 7.08 -14.18
C LYS A 6 19.84 5.80 -13.40
N THR A 7 20.85 4.98 -13.16
CA THR A 7 20.73 3.83 -12.24
C THR A 7 20.27 4.35 -10.88
N PRO A 8 19.33 3.67 -10.19
CA PRO A 8 18.83 4.11 -8.89
C PRO A 8 20.00 4.22 -7.91
N ILE A 9 20.08 5.36 -7.22
CA ILE A 9 21.15 5.65 -6.27
C ILE A 9 20.95 4.73 -5.05
N LYS A 10 21.70 3.63 -4.97
CA LYS A 10 21.73 2.76 -3.79
C LYS A 10 22.48 3.46 -2.66
N THR A 11 21.99 3.34 -1.42
CA THR A 11 22.64 3.95 -0.26
C THR A 11 24.04 3.34 -0.05
N ARG A 12 25.06 4.19 0.11
CA ARG A 12 26.44 3.73 0.41
C ARG A 12 26.63 3.29 1.86
N ASN A 13 25.61 3.49 2.71
CA ASN A 13 25.53 3.02 4.09
C ASN A 13 24.38 2.01 4.20
N PRO A 14 24.65 0.71 4.36
CA PRO A 14 23.60 -0.25 4.68
C PRO A 14 23.11 -0.02 6.12
N ASP A 15 21.85 -0.35 6.39
CA ASP A 15 21.28 -0.28 7.73
C ASP A 15 21.84 -1.41 8.59
N LEU A 16 22.22 -1.11 9.85
CA LEU A 16 22.52 -2.12 10.87
C LEU A 16 21.22 -2.63 11.49
N ILE A 17 20.37 -1.67 11.88
CA ILE A 17 18.99 -1.86 12.30
C ILE A 17 18.15 -0.75 11.67
N ARG A 18 16.82 -0.89 11.68
CA ARG A 18 15.92 0.10 11.05
C ARG A 18 16.14 1.50 11.64
N GLY A 19 16.65 2.43 10.82
CA GLY A 19 16.91 3.81 11.21
C GLY A 19 18.33 4.10 11.70
N VAL A 20 19.19 3.08 11.85
CA VAL A 20 20.59 3.24 12.23
C VAL A 20 21.49 2.64 11.15
N GLY A 21 22.27 3.49 10.50
CA GLY A 21 23.25 3.05 9.50
C GLY A 21 24.44 2.33 10.13
N LYS A 22 25.01 1.37 9.40
CA LYS A 22 26.18 0.57 9.83
C LYS A 22 27.45 1.41 10.02
N TYR A 23 27.64 2.44 9.20
CA TYR A 23 28.81 3.33 9.26
C TYR A 23 28.49 4.66 9.94
N SER A 24 29.46 5.15 10.72
CA SER A 24 29.42 6.47 11.36
C SER A 24 29.51 7.62 10.35
N ARG A 25 29.22 8.84 10.81
CA ARG A 25 29.25 10.07 9.98
C ARG A 25 30.63 10.35 9.39
N SER A 26 31.71 10.14 10.14
CA SER A 26 33.10 10.35 9.67
C SER A 26 33.48 9.36 8.57
N LYS A 27 33.20 8.06 8.77
CA LYS A 27 33.45 7.04 7.74
C LYS A 27 32.63 7.32 6.46
N MET A 28 31.38 7.76 6.62
CA MET A 28 30.54 8.14 5.48
C MET A 28 31.00 9.41 4.77
N TYR A 29 31.58 10.37 5.49
CA TYR A 29 32.17 11.58 4.92
C TYR A 29 33.31 11.25 3.94
N HIS A 30 34.19 10.33 4.32
CA HIS A 30 35.26 9.83 3.45
C HIS A 30 34.72 8.98 2.29
N LYS A 31 33.83 8.03 2.57
CA LYS A 31 33.26 7.12 1.55
C LYS A 31 32.38 7.82 0.50
N ARG A 32 31.76 8.95 0.86
CA ARG A 32 31.00 9.78 -0.09
C ARG A 32 31.91 10.68 -0.94
N GLY A 33 33.19 10.82 -0.59
CA GLY A 33 34.10 11.75 -1.25
C GLY A 33 33.78 13.22 -0.92
N LEU A 34 33.00 13.48 0.13
CA LEU A 34 32.62 14.83 0.52
C LEU A 34 33.84 15.67 0.90
N TRP A 35 34.86 15.04 1.49
CA TRP A 35 36.14 15.68 1.79
C TRP A 35 36.83 16.24 0.55
N ALA A 36 36.84 15.48 -0.55
CA ALA A 36 37.47 15.90 -1.80
C ALA A 36 36.68 17.01 -2.48
N ILE A 37 35.34 16.94 -2.44
CA ILE A 37 34.47 18.00 -2.96
C ILE A 37 34.65 19.28 -2.15
N LYS A 38 34.75 19.18 -0.82
CA LYS A 38 34.97 20.32 0.07
C LYS A 38 36.35 20.95 -0.18
N ALA A 39 37.40 20.13 -0.34
CA ALA A 39 38.74 20.61 -0.67
C ALA A 39 38.79 21.34 -2.02
N LYS A 40 38.11 20.82 -3.05
CA LYS A 40 38.05 21.45 -4.38
C LYS A 40 37.30 22.79 -4.40
N ASN A 41 36.39 23.02 -3.46
CA ASN A 41 35.57 24.24 -3.38
C ASN A 41 36.03 25.15 -2.23
N GLY A 42 37.34 25.23 -1.99
CA GLY A 42 37.91 26.18 -1.01
C GLY A 42 37.45 25.96 0.43
N GLY A 43 37.12 24.72 0.81
CA GLY A 43 36.64 24.40 2.16
C GLY A 43 35.13 24.55 2.35
N VAL A 44 34.36 24.92 1.31
CA VAL A 44 32.90 25.11 1.39
C VAL A 44 32.18 24.08 0.51
N PHE A 45 30.95 23.68 0.87
CA PHE A 45 30.14 22.82 0.01
C PHE A 45 29.39 23.65 -1.04
N PRO A 46 29.28 23.17 -2.30
CA PRO A 46 28.46 23.82 -3.31
C PRO A 46 27.01 23.99 -2.84
N ARG A 47 26.48 25.21 -2.92
CA ARG A 47 25.06 25.52 -2.71
C ARG A 47 24.41 25.80 -4.06
N HIS A 48 23.21 25.28 -4.26
CA HIS A 48 22.38 25.63 -5.42
C HIS A 48 21.39 26.70 -4.98
N GLU A 49 21.38 27.84 -5.66
CA GLU A 49 20.35 28.85 -5.41
C GLU A 49 18.99 28.32 -5.92
N PRO A 50 17.90 28.56 -5.16
CA PRO A 50 16.58 28.14 -5.58
C PRO A 50 16.16 28.91 -6.83
N ASN A 51 15.77 28.21 -7.89
CA ASN A 51 15.22 28.84 -9.09
C ASN A 51 13.99 29.71 -8.73
N PRO A 52 13.86 30.91 -9.30
CA PRO A 52 12.71 31.77 -9.05
C PRO A 52 11.43 31.05 -9.49
N LYS A 53 10.47 30.94 -8.57
CA LYS A 53 9.16 30.34 -8.87
C LYS A 53 8.41 31.25 -9.86
N PRO A 54 7.83 30.71 -10.95
CA PRO A 54 7.04 31.50 -11.88
C PRO A 54 5.81 32.11 -11.18
N ALA A 55 5.43 33.32 -11.58
CA ALA A 55 4.28 34.03 -11.02
C ALA A 55 2.99 33.23 -11.29
N THR A 56 2.29 32.83 -10.22
CA THR A 56 1.01 32.12 -10.28
C THR A 56 -0.11 33.04 -10.73
N ALA A 57 -1.02 32.53 -11.58
CA ALA A 57 -2.19 33.25 -12.07
C ALA A 57 -3.14 33.66 -10.94
N VAL A 58 -3.85 34.78 -11.11
CA VAL A 58 -4.74 35.39 -10.11
C VAL A 58 -6.03 34.56 -9.99
N GLU A 59 -6.25 33.92 -8.83
CA GLU A 59 -7.50 33.21 -8.52
C GLU A 59 -8.61 34.20 -8.10
N LYS A 60 -9.81 34.09 -8.68
CA LYS A 60 -10.97 34.93 -8.33
C LYS A 60 -11.54 34.50 -6.96
N PRO A 61 -11.90 35.44 -6.06
CA PRO A 61 -12.47 35.09 -4.76
C PRO A 61 -13.86 34.45 -4.88
N PRO A 62 -14.24 33.56 -3.94
CA PRO A 62 -15.59 33.00 -3.91
C PRO A 62 -16.64 34.08 -3.61
N LYS A 63 -17.84 33.94 -4.19
CA LYS A 63 -18.95 34.89 -4.00
C LYS A 63 -19.65 34.76 -2.63
N PHE A 64 -19.52 33.60 -1.98
CA PHE A 64 -20.20 33.28 -0.72
C PHE A 64 -19.17 33.03 0.38
N TYR A 65 -19.39 33.64 1.54
CA TYR A 65 -18.60 33.46 2.75
C TYR A 65 -19.52 32.90 3.86
N PRO A 66 -19.16 31.78 4.52
CA PRO A 66 -19.90 31.29 5.67
C PRO A 66 -19.75 32.25 6.87
N ALA A 67 -20.70 32.21 7.80
CA ALA A 67 -20.65 33.03 9.02
C ALA A 67 -19.54 32.57 9.99
N ASP A 68 -19.22 31.27 10.00
CA ASP A 68 -18.20 30.67 10.86
C ASP A 68 -17.11 29.97 10.05
N ASP A 69 -15.86 30.15 10.47
CA ASP A 69 -14.70 29.48 9.89
C ASP A 69 -14.47 28.09 10.51
N VAL A 70 -14.39 27.07 9.66
CA VAL A 70 -13.97 25.73 10.08
C VAL A 70 -12.45 25.66 10.17
N LYS A 71 -11.92 25.45 11.38
CA LYS A 71 -10.48 25.30 11.61
C LYS A 71 -9.92 24.12 10.79
N LYS A 72 -8.82 24.36 10.07
CA LYS A 72 -8.11 23.32 9.32
C LYS A 72 -7.56 22.26 10.29
N PRO A 73 -7.77 20.96 10.03
CA PRO A 73 -7.22 19.91 10.87
C PRO A 73 -5.69 19.91 10.78
N LEU A 74 -5.03 19.52 11.87
CA LEU A 74 -3.58 19.40 11.93
C LEU A 74 -3.07 18.34 10.94
N LEU A 75 -1.91 18.60 10.34
CA LEU A 75 -1.31 17.68 9.36
C LEU A 75 -0.92 16.35 10.02
N ASN A 76 -1.66 15.29 9.72
CA ASN A 76 -1.32 13.94 10.13
C ASN A 76 -0.31 13.31 9.16
N LYS A 77 0.90 13.01 9.63
CA LYS A 77 1.97 12.36 8.84
C LYS A 77 1.82 10.84 8.74
N ARG A 78 0.85 10.23 9.44
CA ARG A 78 0.63 8.77 9.43
C ARG A 78 0.01 8.35 8.09
N LYS A 79 0.69 7.45 7.39
CA LYS A 79 0.17 6.79 6.18
C LYS A 79 -0.28 5.38 6.53
N PRO A 80 -1.46 4.92 6.07
CA PRO A 80 -1.86 3.53 6.24
C PRO A 80 -0.85 2.63 5.52
N LYS A 81 -0.47 1.53 6.17
CA LYS A 81 0.46 0.54 5.63
C LYS A 81 -0.28 -0.79 5.46
N PRO A 82 0.08 -1.60 4.45
CA PRO A 82 -0.46 -2.93 4.34
C PRO A 82 -0.11 -3.75 5.60
N THR A 83 -0.99 -4.67 5.95
CA THR A 83 -0.80 -5.57 7.09
C THR A 83 0.42 -6.45 6.85
N LYS A 84 1.20 -6.69 7.90
CA LYS A 84 2.31 -7.64 7.82
C LYS A 84 1.77 -9.06 7.93
N LEU A 85 2.23 -9.91 7.03
CA LEU A 85 1.87 -11.32 7.03
C LEU A 85 2.49 -12.05 8.24
N ARG A 86 1.69 -12.85 8.94
CA ARG A 86 2.13 -13.68 10.08
C ARG A 86 3.01 -14.81 9.58
N ALA A 87 4.10 -15.12 10.27
CA ALA A 87 5.04 -16.18 9.87
C ALA A 87 4.40 -17.57 9.69
N SER A 88 3.30 -17.87 10.39
CA SER A 88 2.56 -19.13 10.26
C SER A 88 1.77 -19.27 8.95
N ILE A 89 1.53 -18.17 8.23
CA ILE A 89 0.73 -18.15 7.00
C ILE A 89 1.68 -18.20 5.81
N THR A 90 2.02 -19.39 5.35
CA THR A 90 2.80 -19.56 4.12
C THR A 90 1.88 -19.89 2.95
N PRO A 91 2.23 -19.56 1.70
CA PRO A 91 1.48 -20.00 0.53
C PRO A 91 1.16 -21.50 0.62
N GLY A 92 -0.13 -21.84 0.50
CA GLY A 92 -0.65 -23.20 0.65
C GLY A 92 -0.91 -23.71 2.05
N THR A 93 -0.68 -22.90 3.09
CA THR A 93 -1.17 -23.19 4.44
C THR A 93 -2.70 -23.29 4.44
N VAL A 94 -3.23 -24.29 5.13
CA VAL A 94 -4.68 -24.40 5.37
C VAL A 94 -5.07 -23.49 6.54
N LEU A 95 -6.12 -22.72 6.29
CA LEU A 95 -6.66 -21.67 7.12
C LEU A 95 -8.07 -22.05 7.57
N ILE A 96 -8.40 -21.79 8.84
CA ILE A 96 -9.77 -21.88 9.34
C ILE A 96 -10.35 -20.48 9.38
N LEU A 97 -11.44 -20.25 8.65
CA LEU A 97 -12.15 -18.97 8.69
C LEU A 97 -12.96 -18.85 9.97
N LEU A 98 -12.83 -17.72 10.66
CA LEU A 98 -13.57 -17.47 11.90
C LEU A 98 -14.84 -16.64 11.70
N ALA A 99 -14.89 -15.85 10.63
CA ALA A 99 -15.97 -14.88 10.42
C ALA A 99 -16.56 -14.93 9.01
N GLY A 100 -17.81 -14.47 8.91
CA GLY A 100 -18.61 -14.43 7.68
C GLY A 100 -19.26 -15.76 7.32
N ARG A 101 -19.88 -15.82 6.14
CA ARG A 101 -20.69 -16.97 5.69
C ARG A 101 -19.96 -18.32 5.67
N PHE A 102 -18.63 -18.31 5.60
CA PHE A 102 -17.80 -19.52 5.51
C PHE A 102 -17.04 -19.81 6.81
N MET A 103 -17.52 -19.31 7.95
CA MET A 103 -16.94 -19.62 9.27
C MET A 103 -16.85 -21.13 9.52
N GLY A 104 -15.80 -21.57 10.20
CA GLY A 104 -15.49 -22.97 10.49
C GLY A 104 -14.92 -23.77 9.31
N LYS A 105 -15.04 -23.27 8.07
CA LYS A 105 -14.52 -23.98 6.91
C LYS A 105 -12.99 -23.90 6.82
N ARG A 106 -12.39 -25.00 6.35
CA ARG A 106 -10.97 -25.10 6.05
C ARG A 106 -10.71 -24.66 4.61
N VAL A 107 -9.77 -23.76 4.44
CA VAL A 107 -9.57 -23.03 3.18
C VAL A 107 -8.09 -22.86 2.92
N VAL A 108 -7.66 -22.82 1.68
CA VAL A 108 -6.24 -22.79 1.31
C VAL A 108 -5.81 -21.35 1.05
N PHE A 109 -4.69 -20.94 1.65
CA PHE A 109 -4.07 -19.64 1.40
C PHE A 109 -3.30 -19.64 0.07
N LEU A 110 -3.47 -18.60 -0.73
CA LEU A 110 -2.78 -18.45 -2.02
C LEU A 110 -1.67 -17.39 -1.94
N LYS A 111 -2.06 -16.10 -1.88
CA LYS A 111 -1.14 -14.96 -1.79
C LYS A 111 -1.71 -13.85 -0.93
N GLN A 112 -0.84 -12.96 -0.46
CA GLN A 112 -1.27 -11.68 0.12
C GLN A 112 -1.48 -10.66 -1.00
N LEU A 113 -2.62 -9.96 -0.98
CA LEU A 113 -2.92 -8.89 -1.93
C LEU A 113 -2.25 -7.58 -1.53
N THR A 114 -2.20 -6.61 -2.45
CA THR A 114 -1.59 -5.28 -2.21
C THR A 114 -2.25 -4.52 -1.07
N SER A 115 -3.55 -4.73 -0.85
CA SER A 115 -4.31 -4.22 0.30
C SER A 115 -3.88 -4.80 1.65
N GLY A 116 -3.16 -5.92 1.65
CA GLY A 116 -2.81 -6.69 2.84
C GLY A 116 -3.83 -7.79 3.19
N LEU A 117 -4.94 -7.89 2.46
CA LEU A 117 -5.90 -8.99 2.62
C LEU A 117 -5.32 -10.30 2.05
N LEU A 118 -5.76 -11.42 2.61
CA LEU A 118 -5.38 -12.75 2.16
C LEU A 118 -6.30 -13.16 0.99
N LEU A 119 -5.70 -13.59 -0.12
CA LEU A 119 -6.42 -14.32 -1.16
C LEU A 119 -6.49 -15.79 -0.76
N VAL A 120 -7.71 -16.29 -0.66
CA VAL A 120 -8.01 -17.59 -0.10
C VAL A 120 -8.98 -18.33 -1.03
N THR A 121 -8.78 -19.63 -1.20
CA THR A 121 -9.69 -20.51 -1.97
C THR A 121 -9.96 -21.79 -1.22
N GLY A 122 -11.22 -22.22 -1.13
CA GLY A 122 -11.55 -23.53 -0.59
C GLY A 122 -12.11 -24.32 -1.72
N PRO A 123 -11.31 -25.18 -2.38
CA PRO A 123 -11.64 -25.77 -3.68
C PRO A 123 -13.14 -25.97 -3.82
N PHE A 124 -13.78 -25.19 -4.70
CA PHE A 124 -15.22 -24.90 -4.60
C PHE A 124 -16.08 -26.17 -4.58
N LYS A 125 -15.64 -27.21 -5.29
CA LYS A 125 -16.26 -28.53 -5.32
C LYS A 125 -16.29 -29.25 -3.96
N ILE A 126 -15.32 -28.99 -3.09
CA ILE A 126 -15.17 -29.67 -1.79
C ILE A 126 -15.90 -28.86 -0.70
N ASN A 127 -15.57 -27.57 -0.57
CA ASN A 127 -15.99 -26.78 0.58
C ASN A 127 -17.01 -25.68 0.24
N GLY A 128 -17.30 -25.45 -1.05
CA GLY A 128 -18.20 -24.38 -1.51
C GLY A 128 -17.69 -22.96 -1.25
N VAL A 129 -16.38 -22.79 -0.98
CA VAL A 129 -15.76 -21.48 -0.73
C VAL A 129 -15.09 -21.00 -2.02
N PRO A 130 -15.62 -19.99 -2.70
CA PRO A 130 -14.99 -19.46 -3.91
C PRO A 130 -13.69 -18.74 -3.57
N LEU A 131 -13.00 -18.24 -4.61
CA LEU A 131 -11.92 -17.27 -4.43
C LEU A 131 -12.45 -16.05 -3.68
N ARG A 132 -11.87 -15.77 -2.51
CA ARG A 132 -12.34 -14.72 -1.63
C ARG A 132 -11.19 -14.01 -0.92
N ARG A 133 -11.39 -12.71 -0.68
CA ARG A 133 -10.50 -11.89 0.14
C ARG A 133 -10.90 -12.01 1.60
N VAL A 134 -9.93 -12.26 2.47
CA VAL A 134 -10.15 -12.44 3.92
C VAL A 134 -9.13 -11.63 4.70
N ASN A 135 -9.56 -11.00 5.80
CA ASN A 135 -8.64 -10.35 6.72
C ASN A 135 -7.91 -11.39 7.58
N GLN A 136 -6.59 -11.27 7.66
CA GLN A 136 -5.71 -12.12 8.44
C GLN A 136 -6.11 -12.28 9.92
N SER A 137 -6.76 -11.28 10.52
CA SER A 137 -7.21 -11.36 11.93
C SER A 137 -8.31 -12.39 12.15
N TYR A 138 -9.13 -12.70 11.14
CA TYR A 138 -10.25 -13.63 11.24
C TYR A 138 -9.92 -15.04 10.77
N VAL A 139 -8.65 -15.42 10.94
CA VAL A 139 -8.14 -16.69 10.44
C VAL A 139 -7.21 -17.35 11.45
N ILE A 140 -7.41 -18.65 11.65
CA ILE A 140 -6.45 -19.52 12.33
C ILE A 140 -5.62 -20.24 11.27
N ALA A 141 -4.30 -20.04 11.32
CA ALA A 141 -3.37 -20.80 10.50
C ALA A 141 -3.15 -22.17 11.14
N THR A 142 -3.36 -23.24 10.36
CA THR A 142 -3.06 -24.60 10.82
C THR A 142 -1.65 -25.01 10.42
N SER A 143 -1.18 -26.14 10.93
CA SER A 143 0.14 -26.70 10.59
C SER A 143 0.19 -27.36 9.21
N THR A 144 -0.97 -27.71 8.64
CA THR A 144 -1.04 -28.39 7.35
C THR A 144 -0.74 -27.42 6.20
N LYS A 145 0.10 -27.88 5.27
CA LYS A 145 0.54 -27.12 4.11
C LYS A 145 0.39 -27.98 2.86
N ILE A 146 -0.06 -27.35 1.79
CA ILE A 146 -0.21 -27.94 0.46
C ILE A 146 0.78 -27.20 -0.44
N ASP A 147 1.43 -27.91 -1.36
CA ASP A 147 2.28 -27.25 -2.36
C ASP A 147 1.43 -26.62 -3.48
N ILE A 148 1.71 -25.36 -3.81
CA ILE A 148 0.94 -24.52 -4.75
C ILE A 148 1.89 -23.84 -5.76
N SER A 149 3.12 -24.33 -5.88
CA SER A 149 4.15 -23.81 -6.78
C SER A 149 3.69 -23.63 -8.24
N GLY A 150 2.77 -24.48 -8.73
CA GLY A 150 2.28 -24.45 -10.12
C GLY A 150 1.08 -23.54 -10.41
N VAL A 151 0.51 -22.82 -9.43
CA VAL A 151 -0.72 -22.04 -9.65
C VAL A 151 -0.44 -20.60 -10.06
N ASN A 152 -0.97 -20.18 -11.21
CA ASN A 152 -0.87 -18.79 -11.66
C ASN A 152 -1.88 -17.89 -10.92
N LEU A 153 -1.39 -16.82 -10.29
CA LEU A 153 -2.18 -15.90 -9.46
C LEU A 153 -2.14 -14.44 -9.95
N ASP A 154 -1.54 -14.16 -11.11
CA ASP A 154 -1.25 -12.79 -11.56
C ASP A 154 -2.52 -12.00 -11.92
N LYS A 155 -3.57 -12.69 -12.37
CA LYS A 155 -4.86 -12.09 -12.71
C LYS A 155 -5.61 -11.52 -11.49
N PHE A 156 -5.34 -12.05 -10.30
CA PHE A 156 -6.16 -11.77 -9.11
C PHE A 156 -5.56 -10.66 -8.26
N ASP A 157 -6.04 -9.44 -8.47
CA ASP A 157 -5.70 -8.26 -7.68
C ASP A 157 -6.91 -7.70 -6.91
N ASP A 158 -6.68 -6.71 -6.05
CA ASP A 158 -7.75 -6.09 -5.25
C ASP A 158 -8.89 -5.50 -6.09
N LYS A 159 -8.58 -5.04 -7.31
CA LYS A 159 -9.56 -4.52 -8.28
C LYS A 159 -10.50 -5.60 -8.80
N TYR A 160 -10.01 -6.83 -8.95
CA TYR A 160 -10.82 -7.96 -9.40
C TYR A 160 -11.99 -8.26 -8.45
N PHE A 161 -11.82 -7.97 -7.17
CA PHE A 161 -12.81 -8.21 -6.12
C PHE A 161 -13.50 -6.91 -5.64
N ALA A 162 -13.38 -5.82 -6.39
CA ALA A 162 -14.13 -4.61 -6.10
C ALA A 162 -15.62 -4.89 -6.31
N LYS A 163 -16.47 -4.43 -5.37
CA LYS A 163 -17.91 -4.47 -5.58
C LYS A 163 -18.27 -3.37 -6.57
N GLU A 164 -19.11 -3.70 -7.53
CA GLU A 164 -19.76 -2.69 -8.35
C GLU A 164 -20.71 -1.91 -7.45
N VAL A 165 -20.52 -0.59 -7.42
CA VAL A 165 -21.39 0.34 -6.70
C VAL A 165 -22.16 1.07 -7.77
N GLU A 166 -23.45 0.77 -7.89
CA GLU A 166 -24.31 1.51 -8.78
C GLU A 166 -24.44 2.94 -8.29
N ASN A 167 -24.23 3.89 -9.21
CA ASN A 167 -24.50 5.29 -8.92
C ASN A 167 -26.01 5.44 -8.71
N LYS A 168 -26.41 5.73 -7.46
CA LYS A 168 -27.79 6.04 -7.13
C LYS A 168 -28.24 7.20 -8.01
N LYS A 169 -29.12 6.93 -8.98
CA LYS A 169 -29.90 7.96 -9.68
C LYS A 169 -30.70 8.71 -8.62
N LYS A 170 -30.93 10.01 -8.80
CA LYS A 170 -31.84 10.78 -7.93
C LYS A 170 -33.25 10.22 -8.12
N LYS A 171 -33.60 9.24 -7.29
CA LYS A 171 -34.94 8.65 -7.26
C LYS A 171 -35.88 9.61 -6.56
N THR A 172 -37.00 9.92 -7.20
CA THR A 172 -38.15 10.61 -6.60
C THR A 172 -38.87 9.64 -5.63
N GLU A 173 -39.64 10.14 -4.66
CA GLU A 173 -40.24 9.33 -3.56
C GLU A 173 -40.94 8.04 -4.00
N GLY A 174 -41.55 8.01 -5.19
CA GLY A 174 -42.25 6.83 -5.72
C GLY A 174 -41.35 5.68 -6.20
N GLU A 175 -40.12 5.96 -6.62
CA GLU A 175 -39.18 4.95 -7.18
C GLU A 175 -38.28 4.31 -6.10
N PHE A 176 -38.46 4.72 -4.84
CA PHE A 176 -37.65 4.30 -3.69
C PHE A 176 -37.91 2.84 -3.29
N PHE A 177 -39.16 2.35 -3.46
CA PHE A 177 -39.56 0.99 -3.09
C PHE A 177 -39.45 -0.03 -4.23
N GLU A 178 -39.29 0.41 -5.48
CA GLU A 178 -39.08 -0.46 -6.65
C GLU A 178 -37.60 -0.80 -6.90
N ALA A 179 -36.72 -0.66 -5.90
CA ALA A 179 -35.37 -1.18 -6.02
C ALA A 179 -35.40 -2.72 -5.95
N GLU A 180 -35.53 -3.30 -7.14
CA GLU A 180 -35.26 -4.67 -7.60
C GLU A 180 -34.66 -5.65 -6.58
N LYS A 181 -35.31 -6.81 -6.50
CA LYS A 181 -34.71 -8.06 -6.02
C LYS A 181 -33.58 -8.47 -6.99
N GLU A 182 -32.33 -8.34 -6.56
CA GLU A 182 -31.27 -9.39 -6.58
C GLU A 182 -29.92 -8.87 -6.03
#